data_AF-A0A919XLT1-F1
#
_entry.id   AF-A0A919XLT1-F1
#
_cell.length_a   1.000
_cell.length_b   1.000
_cell.length_c   1.000
_cell.angle_alpha   90.00
_cell.angle_beta   90.00
_cell.angle_gamma   90.00
#
_symmetry.space_group_name_H-M   'P 1'
#
loop_
_entity.id
_entity.type
_entity.pdbx_description
1 polymer ?
#
loop_
_entity_poly.entity_id
_entity_poly.type
_entity_poly.pdbx_seq_one_letter_code
_entity_poly.pdbx_strand_id
1 'polypeptide(L)'
;MWTKNKTILLLAAAGILLFGTVQGVILPKWERDRQAYEAAQQNPQTHDLQSIAKYENKYMGNASNLSNLMHSLPLNEVRSTFELHPDTLTADIVYHAKTAEINQERLDRSLIYNATAAFALIGNLSEIRFKFDDRTYTAKRSDLEHWYGKKLSSLTDSPKIWQPVVQQPLDHPDYVKKGIASLFTIL
;
A
#
# COMPACT_ATOMS: atom_id res chain seq x y z
N MET A 1 -54.48 -27.70 13.35
CA MET A 1 -53.14 -28.04 12.81
C MET A 1 -52.85 -27.47 11.41
N TRP A 2 -53.85 -27.13 10.59
CA TRP A 2 -53.65 -26.74 9.17
C TRP A 2 -53.06 -25.33 8.91
N THR A 3 -53.24 -24.37 9.83
CA THR A 3 -52.74 -22.98 9.70
C THR A 3 -51.26 -22.84 10.05
N LYS A 4 -50.77 -23.60 11.05
CA LYS A 4 -49.35 -23.58 11.47
C LYS A 4 -48.39 -24.07 10.37
N ASN A 5 -48.83 -25.02 9.54
CA ASN A 5 -48.01 -25.54 8.43
C ASN A 5 -47.89 -24.51 7.29
N LYS A 6 -48.92 -23.70 7.04
CA LYS A 6 -48.89 -22.64 6.01
C LYS A 6 -47.92 -21.52 6.39
N THR A 7 -47.90 -21.11 7.66
CA THR A 7 -46.94 -20.11 8.15
C THR A 7 -45.51 -20.62 8.06
N ILE A 8 -45.25 -21.89 8.39
CA ILE A 8 -43.91 -22.49 8.27
C ILE A 8 -43.47 -22.53 6.80
N LEU A 9 -44.34 -22.92 5.88
CA LEU A 9 -44.03 -22.96 4.44
C LEU A 9 -43.76 -21.57 3.86
N LEU A 10 -44.54 -20.56 4.28
CA LEU A 10 -44.34 -19.18 3.82
C LEU A 10 -43.02 -18.62 4.35
N LEU A 11 -42.70 -18.86 5.63
CA LEU A 11 -41.41 -18.49 6.21
C LEU A 11 -40.24 -19.22 5.53
N ALA A 12 -40.40 -20.50 5.19
CA ALA A 12 -39.39 -21.26 4.46
C ALA A 12 -39.16 -20.69 3.05
N ALA A 13 -40.23 -20.37 2.31
CA ALA A 13 -40.14 -19.75 1.00
C ALA A 13 -39.48 -18.36 1.06
N ALA A 14 -39.85 -17.54 2.05
CA ALA A 14 -39.22 -16.25 2.29
C ALA A 14 -37.73 -16.40 2.64
N GLY A 15 -37.37 -17.40 3.46
CA GLY A 15 -35.98 -17.72 3.80
C GLY A 15 -35.16 -18.14 2.57
N ILE A 16 -35.72 -18.98 1.70
CA ILE A 16 -35.06 -19.39 0.44
C ILE A 16 -34.87 -18.18 -0.48
N LEU A 17 -35.87 -17.31 -0.60
CA LEU A 17 -35.77 -16.08 -1.40
C LEU A 17 -34.67 -15.15 -0.86
N LEU A 18 -34.65 -14.90 0.44
CA LEU A 18 -33.62 -14.08 1.09
C LEU A 18 -32.22 -14.71 0.96
N PHE A 19 -32.11 -16.03 1.12
CA PHE A 19 -30.85 -16.73 0.92
C PHE A 19 -30.37 -16.62 -0.54
N GLY A 20 -31.28 -16.80 -1.50
CA GLY A 20 -31.00 -16.64 -2.92
C GLY A 20 -30.54 -15.23 -3.29
N THR A 21 -31.13 -14.18 -2.71
CA THR A 21 -30.68 -12.79 -2.97
C THR A 21 -29.31 -12.52 -2.36
N VAL A 22 -29.04 -13.02 -1.15
CA VAL A 22 -27.72 -12.90 -0.52
C VAL A 22 -26.65 -13.58 -1.37
N GLN A 23 -26.87 -14.83 -1.77
CA GLN A 23 -25.90 -15.62 -2.53
C GLN A 23 -25.75 -15.15 -3.98
N GLY A 24 -26.85 -14.78 -4.65
CA GLY A 24 -26.83 -14.45 -6.08
C GLY A 24 -26.52 -12.99 -6.41
N VAL A 25 -26.72 -12.07 -5.47
CA VAL A 25 -26.58 -10.62 -5.74
C VAL A 25 -25.62 -9.95 -4.76
N ILE A 26 -25.81 -10.16 -3.46
CA ILE A 26 -25.08 -9.41 -2.44
C ILE A 26 -23.62 -9.89 -2.34
N LEU A 27 -23.38 -11.19 -2.16
CA LEU A 27 -22.02 -11.75 -2.07
C LEU A 27 -21.17 -11.45 -3.33
N PRO A 28 -21.67 -11.68 -4.57
CA PRO A 28 -20.90 -11.39 -5.76
C PRO A 28 -20.64 -9.89 -5.98
N LYS A 29 -21.52 -9.02 -5.47
CA LYS A 29 -21.28 -7.57 -5.50
C LYS A 29 -20.16 -7.18 -4.55
N TRP A 30 -20.18 -7.66 -3.31
CA TRP A 30 -19.14 -7.37 -2.34
C TRP A 30 -17.77 -7.91 -2.76
N GLU A 31 -17.71 -9.08 -3.40
CA GLU A 31 -16.47 -9.63 -3.95
C GLU A 31 -15.89 -8.75 -5.05
N ARG A 32 -16.72 -8.26 -5.98
CA ARG A 32 -16.29 -7.32 -7.02
C ARG A 32 -15.81 -5.99 -6.44
N ASP A 33 -16.55 -5.44 -5.49
CA ASP A 33 -16.20 -4.19 -4.83
C ASP A 33 -14.88 -4.34 -4.05
N ARG A 34 -14.65 -5.49 -3.38
CA ARG A 34 -13.39 -5.83 -2.70
C ARG A 34 -12.22 -5.98 -3.67
N GLN A 35 -12.39 -6.73 -4.76
CA GLN A 35 -11.35 -6.90 -5.78
C GLN A 35 -10.97 -5.57 -6.43
N ALA A 36 -11.97 -4.72 -6.73
CA ALA A 36 -11.72 -3.38 -7.26
C ALA A 36 -10.94 -2.51 -6.27
N TYR A 37 -11.27 -2.58 -4.98
CA TYR A 37 -10.52 -1.88 -3.94
C TYR A 37 -9.09 -2.40 -3.80
N GLU A 38 -8.89 -3.72 -3.74
CA GLU A 38 -7.55 -4.35 -3.68
C GLU A 38 -6.69 -3.97 -4.88
N ALA A 39 -7.25 -3.96 -6.09
CA ALA A 39 -6.57 -3.50 -7.29
C ALA A 39 -6.20 -2.00 -7.21
N ALA A 40 -7.10 -1.16 -6.67
CA ALA A 40 -6.82 0.26 -6.46
C ALA A 40 -5.72 0.49 -5.41
N GLN A 41 -5.57 -0.40 -4.41
CA GLN A 41 -4.47 -0.35 -3.45
C GLN A 41 -3.12 -0.73 -4.08
N GLN A 42 -3.09 -1.38 -5.24
CA GLN A 42 -1.83 -1.63 -5.95
C GLN A 42 -1.31 -0.45 -6.75
N ASN A 43 -2.14 0.57 -6.97
CA ASN A 43 -1.75 1.76 -7.69
C ASN A 43 -1.44 2.90 -6.70
N PRO A 44 -0.20 3.42 -6.68
CA PRO A 44 0.18 4.58 -5.85
C PRO A 44 -0.74 5.79 -5.96
N GLN A 45 -1.35 6.00 -7.14
CA GLN A 45 -2.22 7.14 -7.44
C GLN A 45 -3.60 7.02 -6.75
N THR A 46 -4.05 5.79 -6.46
CA THR A 46 -5.36 5.51 -5.85
C THR A 46 -5.27 4.83 -4.49
N HIS A 47 -4.05 4.54 -4.01
CA HIS A 47 -3.81 3.94 -2.71
C HIS A 47 -4.42 4.79 -1.59
N ASP A 48 -5.03 4.13 -0.62
CA ASP A 48 -5.75 4.79 0.45
C ASP A 48 -4.82 5.03 1.65
N LEU A 49 -4.43 6.30 1.86
CA LEU A 49 -3.62 6.70 2.99
C LEU A 49 -4.22 6.27 4.34
N GLN A 50 -5.54 6.32 4.51
CA GLN A 50 -6.17 6.00 5.78
C GLN A 50 -6.02 4.52 6.14
N SER A 51 -5.89 3.65 5.13
CA SER A 51 -5.65 2.22 5.33
C SER A 51 -4.30 1.92 6.00
N ILE A 52 -3.31 2.80 5.84
CA ILE A 52 -1.94 2.64 6.36
C ILE A 52 -1.62 3.54 7.56
N ALA A 53 -2.44 4.55 7.85
CA ALA A 53 -2.24 5.47 8.98
C ALA A 53 -2.11 4.75 10.34
N LYS A 54 -2.77 3.60 10.50
CA LYS A 54 -2.67 2.74 11.69
C LYS A 54 -1.26 2.20 11.98
N TYR A 55 -0.35 2.26 11.01
CA TYR A 55 1.04 1.81 11.16
C TYR A 55 2.00 2.94 11.54
N GLU A 56 1.51 4.13 11.83
CA GLU A 56 2.36 5.21 12.34
C GLU A 56 3.11 4.75 13.61
N ASN A 57 4.43 4.87 13.60
CA ASN A 57 5.28 4.46 14.70
C ASN A 57 6.55 5.30 14.78
N LYS A 58 6.99 5.64 15.99
CA LYS A 58 8.23 6.40 16.19
C LYS A 58 9.48 5.59 15.84
N TYR A 59 9.44 4.27 15.99
CA TYR A 59 10.64 3.42 15.96
C TYR A 59 10.55 2.33 14.89
N MET A 60 11.53 2.32 13.99
CA MET A 60 11.70 1.33 12.93
C MET A 60 11.97 -0.08 13.44
N GLY A 61 12.48 -0.22 14.67
CA GLY A 61 12.71 -1.51 15.32
C GLY A 61 11.43 -2.32 15.61
N ASN A 62 10.25 -1.73 15.43
CA ASN A 62 9.00 -2.48 15.41
C ASN A 62 8.82 -3.22 14.07
N ALA A 63 9.54 -4.34 13.94
CA ALA A 63 9.60 -5.14 12.71
C ALA A 63 8.22 -5.58 12.22
N SER A 64 7.34 -6.02 13.13
CA SER A 64 5.99 -6.43 12.77
C SER A 64 5.17 -5.28 12.19
N ASN A 65 5.28 -4.08 12.77
CA ASN A 65 4.56 -2.91 12.28
C ASN A 65 5.07 -2.46 10.91
N LEU A 66 6.40 -2.39 10.72
CA LEU A 66 6.99 -2.02 9.45
C LEU A 66 6.69 -3.05 8.35
N SER A 67 6.80 -4.35 8.65
CA SER A 67 6.43 -5.40 7.70
C SER A 67 4.95 -5.31 7.31
N ASN A 68 4.04 -5.10 8.26
CA ASN A 68 2.62 -4.92 7.96
C ASN A 68 2.33 -3.65 7.15
N LEU A 69 3.04 -2.55 7.41
CA LEU A 69 2.98 -1.35 6.59
C LEU A 69 3.36 -1.68 5.15
N MET A 70 4.51 -2.31 4.94
CA MET A 70 5.00 -2.65 3.61
C MET A 70 4.09 -3.62 2.87
N HIS A 71 3.49 -4.60 3.56
CA HIS A 71 2.46 -5.48 2.99
C HIS A 71 1.13 -4.77 2.67
N SER A 72 0.93 -3.55 3.15
CA SER A 72 -0.24 -2.73 2.86
C SER A 72 0.03 -1.67 1.77
N LEU A 73 1.28 -1.55 1.31
CA LEU A 73 1.69 -0.61 0.28
C LEU A 73 1.66 -1.27 -1.13
N PRO A 74 1.68 -0.47 -2.21
CA PRO A 74 1.84 -0.98 -3.58
C PRO A 74 3.02 -1.95 -3.72
N LEU A 75 2.90 -2.93 -4.62
CA LEU A 75 3.84 -4.06 -4.83
C LEU A 75 3.76 -5.17 -3.78
N ASN A 76 2.74 -5.17 -2.92
CA ASN A 76 2.58 -6.22 -1.91
C ASN A 76 2.25 -7.60 -2.50
N GLU A 77 1.87 -7.69 -3.78
CA GLU A 77 1.68 -8.97 -4.46
C GLU A 77 3.01 -9.62 -4.85
N VAL A 78 4.11 -8.84 -4.89
CA VAL A 78 5.45 -9.37 -5.08
C VAL A 78 5.94 -9.93 -3.76
N ARG A 79 6.26 -11.23 -3.75
CA ARG A 79 6.76 -11.90 -2.57
C ARG A 79 8.03 -11.20 -2.07
N SER A 80 8.06 -10.85 -0.79
CA SER A 80 9.20 -10.18 -0.18
C SER A 80 9.49 -10.64 1.24
N THR A 81 10.72 -10.39 1.69
CA THR A 81 11.16 -10.52 3.08
C THR A 81 11.72 -9.19 3.60
N PHE A 82 11.87 -9.09 4.93
CA PHE A 82 12.24 -7.85 5.61
C PHE A 82 13.45 -8.05 6.51
N GLU A 83 14.42 -7.16 6.41
CA GLU A 83 15.56 -7.12 7.34
C GLU A 83 15.70 -5.72 7.91
N LEU A 84 15.97 -5.63 9.21
CA LEU A 84 16.19 -4.36 9.88
C LEU A 84 17.64 -4.25 10.33
N HIS A 85 18.19 -3.05 10.17
CA HIS A 85 19.53 -2.69 10.63
C HIS A 85 19.38 -1.54 11.64
N PRO A 86 19.14 -1.83 12.93
CA PRO A 86 18.84 -0.80 13.93
C PRO A 86 19.99 0.19 14.14
N ASP A 87 21.24 -0.27 14.01
CA ASP A 87 22.43 0.56 14.22
C ASP A 87 22.53 1.71 13.21
N THR A 88 22.05 1.49 11.98
CA THR A 88 22.04 2.48 10.90
C THR A 88 20.64 3.06 10.64
N LEU A 89 19.62 2.59 11.37
CA LEU A 89 18.21 2.93 11.15
C LEU A 89 17.77 2.65 9.70
N THR A 90 18.23 1.52 9.14
CA THR A 90 17.95 1.09 7.76
C THR A 90 16.98 -0.09 7.72
N ALA A 91 16.07 -0.11 6.75
CA ALA A 91 15.22 -1.26 6.46
C ALA A 91 15.45 -1.80 5.05
N ASP A 92 15.54 -3.11 4.91
CA ASP A 92 15.64 -3.81 3.63
C ASP A 92 14.32 -4.49 3.32
N ILE A 93 13.84 -4.24 2.11
CA ILE A 93 12.67 -4.89 1.53
C ILE A 93 13.21 -5.74 0.38
N VAL A 94 13.31 -7.06 0.60
CA VAL A 94 13.91 -7.99 -0.35
C VAL A 94 12.80 -8.63 -1.17
N TYR A 95 12.60 -8.16 -2.40
CA TYR A 95 11.65 -8.70 -3.35
C TYR A 95 12.25 -9.88 -4.11
N HIS A 96 11.51 -11.00 -4.16
CA HIS A 96 11.87 -12.18 -4.94
C HIS A 96 11.33 -12.08 -6.38
N ALA A 97 11.82 -11.08 -7.10
CA ALA A 97 11.52 -10.83 -8.49
C ALA A 97 12.62 -9.98 -9.11
N LYS A 98 12.78 -10.08 -10.43
CA LYS A 98 13.60 -9.14 -11.20
C LYS A 98 12.80 -7.89 -11.53
N THR A 99 13.47 -6.75 -11.60
CA THR A 99 12.82 -5.49 -12.00
C THR A 99 12.14 -5.56 -13.37
N ALA A 100 12.73 -6.31 -14.31
CA ALA A 100 12.18 -6.51 -15.66
C ALA A 100 10.85 -7.29 -15.70
N GLU A 101 10.48 -8.00 -14.64
CA GLU A 101 9.20 -8.72 -14.52
C GLU A 101 8.06 -7.80 -14.10
N ILE A 102 8.39 -6.59 -13.63
CA ILE A 102 7.45 -5.56 -13.19
C ILE A 102 7.42 -4.47 -14.26
N ASN A 103 6.24 -3.95 -14.56
CA ASN A 103 6.14 -2.78 -15.43
C ASN A 103 6.96 -1.61 -14.82
N GLN A 104 7.89 -1.04 -15.59
CA GLN A 104 8.85 -0.04 -15.09
C GLN A 104 8.16 1.21 -14.53
N GLU A 105 7.13 1.73 -15.20
CA GLU A 105 6.38 2.91 -14.76
C GLU A 105 5.69 2.63 -13.41
N ARG A 106 5.10 1.44 -13.27
CA ARG A 106 4.50 0.98 -12.02
C ARG A 106 5.55 0.85 -10.92
N LEU A 107 6.68 0.21 -11.21
CA LEU A 107 7.79 0.04 -10.27
C LEU A 107 8.26 1.40 -9.75
N ASP A 108 8.58 2.33 -10.65
CA ASP A 108 9.14 3.64 -10.30
C ASP A 108 8.18 4.46 -9.42
N ARG A 109 6.89 4.49 -9.78
CA ARG A 109 5.86 5.15 -8.98
C ARG A 109 5.74 4.53 -7.59
N SER A 110 5.72 3.21 -7.53
CA SER A 110 5.61 2.47 -6.26
C SER A 110 6.82 2.69 -5.37
N LEU A 111 8.04 2.73 -5.91
CA LEU A 111 9.24 3.00 -5.12
C LEU A 111 9.18 4.38 -4.44
N ILE A 112 8.86 5.43 -5.20
CA ILE A 112 8.72 6.79 -4.66
C ILE A 112 7.62 6.83 -3.59
N TYR A 113 6.45 6.26 -3.89
CA TYR A 113 5.32 6.24 -2.96
C TYR A 113 5.64 5.49 -1.68
N ASN A 114 6.19 4.28 -1.79
CA ASN A 114 6.46 3.41 -0.67
C ASN A 114 7.56 3.99 0.23
N ALA A 115 8.62 4.56 -0.35
CA ALA A 115 9.65 5.26 0.43
C ALA A 115 9.04 6.44 1.20
N THR A 116 8.23 7.26 0.51
CA THR A 116 7.57 8.41 1.13
C THR A 116 6.66 7.98 2.27
N ALA A 117 5.84 6.95 2.08
CA ALA A 117 4.94 6.42 3.10
C ALA A 117 5.69 5.81 4.29
N ALA A 118 6.71 5.00 4.03
CA ALA A 118 7.55 4.38 5.05
C ALA A 118 8.23 5.44 5.92
N PHE A 119 8.84 6.45 5.31
CA PHE A 119 9.44 7.53 6.09
C PHE A 119 8.39 8.38 6.79
N ALA A 120 7.29 8.76 6.15
CA ALA A 120 6.27 9.58 6.78
C ALA A 120 5.67 8.92 8.05
N LEU A 121 5.44 7.61 8.00
CA LEU A 121 4.83 6.86 9.10
C LEU A 121 5.84 6.32 10.12
N ILE A 122 7.10 6.08 9.74
CA ILE A 122 8.13 5.54 10.63
C ILE A 122 9.15 6.61 10.99
N GLY A 123 9.05 7.12 12.22
CA GLY A 123 9.69 8.37 12.66
C GLY A 123 11.22 8.40 12.58
N ASN A 124 11.90 7.34 13.03
CA ASN A 124 13.37 7.32 13.06
C ASN A 124 14.02 6.55 11.88
N LEU A 125 13.24 6.02 10.94
CA LEU A 125 13.79 5.31 9.77
C LEU A 125 14.63 6.27 8.92
N SER A 126 15.91 6.02 8.75
CA SER A 126 16.81 6.93 8.04
C SER A 126 17.03 6.52 6.59
N GLU A 127 16.98 5.23 6.30
CA GLU A 127 17.21 4.67 4.97
C GLU A 127 16.30 3.46 4.71
N ILE A 128 15.87 3.30 3.46
CA ILE A 128 15.15 2.11 2.99
C ILE A 128 15.79 1.60 1.70
N ARG A 129 15.97 0.28 1.61
CA ARG A 129 16.58 -0.40 0.46
C ARG A 129 15.60 -1.41 -0.12
N PHE A 130 15.15 -1.17 -1.34
CA PHE A 130 14.34 -2.11 -2.11
C PHE A 130 15.27 -2.98 -2.95
N LYS A 131 15.51 -4.21 -2.48
CA LYS A 131 16.42 -5.18 -3.09
C LYS A 131 15.62 -6.13 -3.97
N PHE A 132 15.80 -6.04 -5.28
CA PHE A 132 15.31 -7.01 -6.25
C PHE A 132 16.43 -8.00 -6.58
N ASP A 133 16.11 -9.08 -7.31
CA ASP A 133 17.08 -10.11 -7.67
C ASP A 133 18.22 -9.58 -8.56
N ASP A 134 17.98 -8.48 -9.28
CA ASP A 134 18.90 -7.89 -10.25
C ASP A 134 19.39 -6.48 -9.88
N ARG A 135 18.71 -5.75 -8.99
CA ARG A 135 19.01 -4.34 -8.66
C ARG A 135 18.59 -3.97 -7.25
N THR A 136 19.28 -3.01 -6.64
CA THR A 136 18.89 -2.41 -5.36
C THR A 136 18.62 -0.92 -5.51
N TYR A 137 17.45 -0.46 -5.08
CA TYR A 137 17.08 0.94 -5.00
C TYR A 137 17.18 1.41 -3.56
N THR A 138 18.09 2.33 -3.28
CA THR A 138 18.31 2.89 -1.93
C THR A 138 17.81 4.32 -1.86
N ALA A 139 16.90 4.60 -0.93
CA ALA A 139 16.40 5.94 -0.64
C ALA A 139 16.74 6.36 0.79
N LYS A 140 17.05 7.64 0.97
CA LYS A 140 17.31 8.26 2.27
C LYS A 140 16.25 9.28 2.63
N ARG A 141 15.91 9.32 3.91
CA ARG A 141 14.91 10.26 4.45
C ARG A 141 15.25 11.72 4.12
N SER A 142 16.51 12.09 4.27
CA SER A 142 17.01 13.46 4.00
C SER A 142 16.71 13.92 2.58
N ASP A 143 16.83 13.02 1.61
CA ASP A 143 16.69 13.35 0.20
C ASP A 143 15.21 13.59 -0.14
N LEU A 144 14.31 12.79 0.45
CA LEU A 144 12.86 13.00 0.33
C LEU A 144 12.40 14.26 1.09
N GLU A 145 12.91 14.52 2.29
CA GLU A 145 12.60 15.76 3.02
C GLU A 145 13.04 17.00 2.23
N HIS A 146 14.21 16.94 1.59
CA HIS A 146 14.68 18.01 0.71
C HIS A 146 13.79 18.16 -0.53
N TRP A 147 13.41 17.05 -1.16
CA TRP A 147 12.55 17.03 -2.34
C TRP A 147 11.16 17.61 -2.10
N TYR A 148 10.53 17.28 -0.97
CA TYR A 148 9.21 17.82 -0.60
C TYR A 148 9.29 19.19 0.10
N GLY A 149 10.49 19.62 0.51
CA GLY A 149 10.71 20.87 1.23
C GLY A 149 10.05 20.93 2.61
N LYS A 150 9.78 19.78 3.23
CA LYS A 150 9.11 19.67 4.55
C LYS A 150 9.38 18.34 5.22
N LYS A 151 9.06 18.26 6.51
CA LYS A 151 9.08 17.00 7.28
C LYS A 151 8.08 16.01 6.71
N LEU A 152 8.50 14.78 6.48
CA LEU A 152 7.65 13.77 5.84
C LEU A 152 6.44 13.38 6.70
N SER A 153 6.57 13.41 8.02
CA SER A 153 5.45 13.13 8.94
C SER A 153 4.27 14.09 8.76
N SER A 154 4.50 15.32 8.29
CA SER A 154 3.41 16.28 8.02
C SER A 154 2.58 15.94 6.76
N LEU A 155 3.06 15.02 5.92
CA LEU A 155 2.35 14.60 4.71
C LEU A 155 1.12 13.75 5.04
N THR A 156 1.13 13.06 6.18
CA THR A 156 0.09 12.11 6.57
C THR A 156 -1.02 12.74 7.43
N ASP A 157 -0.90 14.03 7.77
CA ASP A 157 -1.90 14.77 8.57
C ASP A 157 -3.30 14.77 7.94
N SER A 158 -3.38 14.73 6.61
CA SER A 158 -4.65 14.67 5.89
C SER A 158 -4.49 14.12 4.47
N PRO A 159 -5.48 13.38 3.94
CA PRO A 159 -5.56 13.06 2.51
C PRO A 159 -5.49 14.31 1.61
N LYS A 160 -5.94 15.47 2.10
CA LYS A 160 -5.88 16.75 1.37
C LYS A 160 -4.44 17.28 1.18
N ILE A 161 -3.47 16.78 1.95
CA ILE A 161 -2.05 17.08 1.78
C ILE A 161 -1.39 15.97 0.96
N TRP A 162 -1.64 14.72 1.34
CA TRP A 162 -1.04 13.54 0.70
C TRP A 162 -1.35 13.44 -0.79
N GLN A 163 -2.62 13.60 -1.17
CA GLN A 163 -3.06 13.48 -2.56
C GLN A 163 -2.32 14.46 -3.48
N PRO A 164 -2.37 15.79 -3.27
CA PRO A 164 -1.73 16.74 -4.18
C PRO A 164 -0.20 16.75 -4.10
N VAL A 165 0.40 16.38 -2.97
CA VAL A 165 1.86 16.47 -2.78
C VAL A 165 2.57 15.17 -3.17
N VAL A 166 1.96 14.02 -2.91
CA VAL A 166 2.58 12.70 -3.09
C VAL A 166 1.96 11.93 -4.25
N GLN A 167 0.62 11.87 -4.35
CA GLN A 167 -0.04 11.01 -5.33
C GLN A 167 -0.15 11.63 -6.72
N GLN A 168 -0.76 12.82 -6.83
CA GLN A 168 -1.01 13.49 -8.11
C GLN A 168 0.27 13.74 -8.91
N PRO A 169 1.42 14.12 -8.32
CA PRO A 169 2.65 14.30 -9.11
C PRO A 169 3.14 13.01 -9.79
N LEU A 170 2.78 11.83 -9.26
CA LEU A 170 3.12 10.54 -9.87
C LEU A 170 2.41 10.31 -11.21
N ASP A 171 1.33 11.06 -11.51
CA ASP A 171 0.66 11.03 -12.82
C ASP A 171 1.58 11.52 -13.94
N HIS A 172 2.59 12.33 -13.61
CA HIS A 172 3.51 12.93 -14.57
C HIS A 172 4.79 12.09 -14.73
N PRO A 173 5.03 11.46 -15.90
CA PRO A 173 6.21 10.61 -16.11
C PRO A 173 7.54 11.34 -15.87
N ASP A 174 7.63 12.63 -16.21
CA ASP A 174 8.83 13.44 -15.98
C ASP A 174 9.13 13.64 -14.49
N TYR A 175 8.10 13.80 -13.66
CA TYR A 175 8.24 13.88 -12.21
C TYR A 175 8.77 12.56 -11.66
N VAL A 176 8.19 11.43 -12.09
CA VAL A 176 8.60 10.09 -11.66
C VAL A 176 10.05 9.81 -12.07
N LYS A 177 10.40 10.07 -13.32
CA LYS A 177 11.77 9.88 -13.84
C LYS A 177 12.79 10.73 -13.08
N LYS A 178 12.47 12.02 -12.85
CA LYS A 178 13.33 12.91 -12.06
C LYS A 178 13.43 12.44 -10.60
N GLY A 179 12.32 11.98 -10.03
CA GLY A 179 12.24 11.41 -8.69
C GLY A 179 13.17 10.21 -8.54
N ILE A 180 13.09 9.22 -9.43
CA ILE A 180 13.99 8.05 -9.41
C ILE A 180 15.46 8.48 -9.50
N ALA A 181 15.80 9.38 -10.43
CA ALA A 181 17.18 9.82 -10.62
C ALA A 181 17.73 10.63 -9.43
N SER A 182 16.86 11.32 -8.68
CA SER A 182 17.28 12.23 -7.60
C SER A 182 17.18 11.61 -6.20
N LEU A 183 16.21 10.71 -5.99
CA LEU A 183 15.87 10.15 -4.68
C LEU A 183 16.47 8.77 -4.43
N PHE A 184 16.89 8.07 -5.50
CA PHE A 184 17.37 6.70 -5.41
C PHE A 184 18.79 6.56 -5.95
N THR A 185 19.63 5.89 -5.15
CA THR A 185 20.87 5.29 -5.65
C THR A 185 20.57 3.87 -6.09
N ILE A 186 20.91 3.54 -7.34
CA ILE A 186 20.65 2.23 -7.95
C ILE A 186 21.97 1.47 -8.06
N LEU A 187 22.02 0.27 -7.48
CA LEU A 187 23.16 -0.64 -7.49
C LEU A 187 22.80 -1.97 -8.12
#